data_AF-A0A1A8Y039-F1
#
_entry.id   AF-A0A1A8Y039-F1
#
_cell.length_a   1.000
_cell.length_b   1.000
_cell.length_c   1.000
_cell.angle_alpha   90.00
_cell.angle_beta   90.00
_cell.angle_gamma   90.00
#
_symmetry.space_group_name_H-M   'P 1'
#
loop_
_entity.id
_entity.type
_entity.pdbx_description
1 polymer ?
#
loop_
_entity_poly.entity_id
_entity_poly.type
_entity_poly.pdbx_seq_one_letter_code
_entity_poly.pdbx_strand_id
1 'polypeptide(L)'
;MSTLFKLIVLYGTSLDIDVALFQQALPKDMHVATQEDGTYITVASVNEEDGTAQYRVDRELDRLYFLTNCRIRAEMCRRTVTASFTARYSICYALPKTIEPLAWSYELALQLRLWAIAVPRDDPFVKILLLFQIIELSYPSKNDYPLYVDHTTPPHPRTECKLLRHLVAHSGDVGSTDLKNYCSYLALPALMLDRTDPHYVAVLTNKASFVELEARKVLASAL
;
A
#
# COMPACT_ATOMS: atom_id res chain seq x y z
N MET A 1 -2.30 -25.80 12.30
CA MET A 1 -3.37 -25.21 13.11
C MET A 1 -4.32 -24.47 12.17
N SER A 2 -5.34 -23.79 12.66
CA SER A 2 -6.24 -23.02 11.81
C SER A 2 -6.55 -21.65 12.39
N THR A 3 -6.46 -20.62 11.56
CA THR A 3 -6.90 -19.27 11.90
C THR A 3 -8.31 -19.07 11.37
N LEU A 4 -9.23 -18.64 12.23
CA LEU A 4 -10.63 -18.41 11.89
C LEU A 4 -10.86 -16.91 11.63
N PHE A 5 -11.65 -16.60 10.60
CA PHE A 5 -12.04 -15.25 10.24
C PHE A 5 -13.56 -15.17 10.08
N LYS A 6 -14.19 -14.12 10.61
CA LYS A 6 -15.58 -13.76 10.35
C LYS A 6 -15.65 -12.86 9.12
N LEU A 7 -16.55 -13.18 8.19
CA LEU A 7 -16.79 -12.35 7.01
C LEU A 7 -17.85 -11.29 7.31
N ILE A 8 -17.54 -10.05 6.99
CA ILE A 8 -18.38 -8.88 7.26
C ILE A 8 -18.62 -8.15 5.93
N VAL A 9 -19.88 -8.01 5.55
CA VAL A 9 -20.27 -7.18 4.39
C VAL A 9 -20.19 -5.72 4.79
N LEU A 10 -19.53 -4.89 3.99
CA LEU A 10 -19.44 -3.45 4.28
C LEU A 10 -20.68 -2.67 3.83
N TYR A 11 -21.46 -3.22 2.89
CA TYR A 11 -22.67 -2.61 2.35
C TYR A 11 -23.80 -3.66 2.29
N GLY A 12 -24.62 -3.73 3.33
CA GLY A 12 -25.75 -4.67 3.41
C GLY A 12 -25.90 -5.32 4.79
N THR A 13 -26.97 -6.09 4.96
CA THR A 13 -27.30 -6.80 6.21
C THR A 13 -26.90 -8.27 6.20
N SER A 14 -26.72 -8.88 5.02
CA SER A 14 -26.32 -10.29 4.89
C SER A 14 -25.42 -10.53 3.69
N LEU A 15 -24.55 -11.53 3.83
CA LEU A 15 -23.65 -12.00 2.79
C LEU A 15 -24.46 -12.95 1.89
N ASP A 16 -25.22 -12.40 0.93
CA ASP A 16 -26.01 -13.18 -0.04
C ASP A 16 -25.07 -13.77 -1.10
N ILE A 17 -24.33 -14.80 -0.70
CA ILE A 17 -23.34 -15.47 -1.53
C ILE A 17 -23.65 -16.96 -1.56
N ASP A 18 -23.64 -17.53 -2.76
CA ASP A 18 -23.61 -18.97 -2.93
C ASP A 18 -22.31 -19.52 -2.32
N VAL A 19 -22.45 -20.13 -1.14
CA VAL A 19 -21.32 -20.67 -0.36
C VAL A 19 -20.54 -21.72 -1.13
N ALA A 20 -21.19 -22.51 -2.00
CA ALA A 20 -20.52 -23.53 -2.77
C ALA A 20 -19.63 -22.91 -3.86
N LEU A 21 -20.14 -21.92 -4.59
CA LEU A 21 -19.35 -21.17 -5.57
C LEU A 21 -18.23 -20.37 -4.90
N PHE A 22 -18.52 -19.77 -3.74
CA PHE A 22 -17.52 -19.04 -2.95
C PHE A 22 -16.40 -19.98 -2.48
N GLN A 23 -16.74 -21.16 -1.95
CA GLN A 23 -15.77 -22.19 -1.56
C GLN A 23 -14.94 -22.69 -2.76
N GLN A 24 -15.56 -22.86 -3.93
CA GLN A 24 -14.86 -23.27 -5.15
C GLN A 24 -13.83 -22.24 -5.62
N ALA A 25 -14.11 -20.95 -5.37
CA ALA A 25 -13.23 -19.86 -5.75
C ALA A 25 -12.01 -19.72 -4.84
N LEU A 26 -12.01 -20.35 -3.66
CA LEU A 26 -10.92 -20.21 -2.69
C LEU A 26 -9.84 -21.30 -2.85
N PRO A 27 -8.61 -21.01 -2.41
CA PRO A 27 -7.56 -22.01 -2.27
C PRO A 27 -8.00 -23.21 -1.41
N LYS A 28 -7.44 -24.40 -1.68
CA LYS A 28 -7.81 -25.65 -1.01
C LYS A 28 -7.62 -25.64 0.50
N ASP A 29 -6.77 -24.77 1.01
CA ASP A 29 -6.47 -24.63 2.42
C ASP A 29 -7.33 -23.57 3.13
N MET A 30 -8.33 -23.04 2.43
CA MET A 30 -9.35 -22.15 2.96
C MET A 30 -10.73 -22.82 2.90
N HIS A 31 -11.43 -22.83 4.02
CA HIS A 31 -12.74 -23.47 4.15
C HIS A 31 -13.79 -22.51 4.67
N VAL A 32 -14.93 -22.45 3.97
CA VAL A 32 -16.05 -21.56 4.27
C VAL A 32 -17.10 -22.34 5.03
N ALA A 33 -17.61 -21.77 6.11
CA ALA A 33 -18.72 -22.33 6.85
C ALA A 33 -19.69 -21.23 7.27
N THR A 34 -20.98 -21.52 7.20
CA THR A 34 -22.03 -20.66 7.76
C THR A 34 -22.38 -21.18 9.15
N GLN A 35 -22.39 -20.28 10.12
CA GLN A 35 -22.85 -20.52 11.49
C GLN A 35 -24.04 -19.61 11.79
N GLU A 36 -24.68 -19.79 12.95
CA GLU A 36 -25.89 -19.03 13.32
C GLU A 36 -25.67 -17.51 13.28
N ASP A 37 -24.47 -17.03 13.60
CA ASP A 37 -24.15 -15.62 13.75
C ASP A 37 -23.35 -15.02 12.57
N GLY A 38 -23.12 -15.78 11.49
CA GLY A 38 -22.49 -15.28 10.28
C GLY A 38 -21.73 -16.32 9.45
N THR A 39 -21.04 -15.84 8.43
CA THR A 39 -20.17 -16.65 7.55
C THR A 39 -18.72 -16.53 7.99
N TYR A 40 -18.01 -17.65 7.99
CA TYR A 40 -16.63 -17.76 8.45
C TYR A 40 -15.74 -18.40 7.40
N ILE A 41 -14.46 -18.00 7.38
CA ILE A 41 -13.39 -18.69 6.67
C ILE A 41 -12.38 -19.23 7.68
N THR A 42 -12.05 -20.50 7.53
CA THR A 42 -10.95 -21.16 8.24
C THR A 42 -9.77 -21.29 7.30
N VAL A 43 -8.60 -20.81 7.71
CA VAL A 43 -7.37 -20.89 6.91
C VAL A 43 -6.37 -21.78 7.62
N ALA A 44 -5.82 -22.76 6.92
CA ALA A 44 -4.73 -23.56 7.46
C ALA A 44 -3.48 -22.68 7.67
N SER A 45 -2.95 -22.70 8.90
CA SER A 45 -1.84 -21.85 9.31
C SER A 45 -0.85 -22.61 10.20
N VAL A 46 0.39 -22.11 10.25
CA VAL A 46 1.46 -22.69 11.07
C VAL A 46 1.20 -22.39 12.55
N ASN A 47 0.76 -21.16 12.85
CA ASN A 47 0.46 -20.67 14.20
C ASN A 47 -1.03 -20.33 14.36
N GLU A 48 -1.56 -20.38 15.59
CA GLU A 48 -2.85 -19.72 15.87
C GLU A 48 -2.70 -18.20 15.66
N GLU A 49 -3.77 -17.55 15.18
CA GLU A 49 -3.81 -16.07 14.99
C GLU A 49 -2.72 -15.51 14.06
N ASP A 50 -2.27 -16.30 13.10
CA ASP A 50 -1.22 -15.92 12.15
C ASP A 50 -1.60 -14.68 11.30
N GLY A 51 -0.88 -13.57 11.49
CA GLY A 51 -1.08 -12.33 10.73
C GLY A 51 -0.85 -12.48 9.23
N THR A 52 -0.04 -13.45 8.79
CA THR A 52 0.14 -13.75 7.37
C THR A 52 -1.12 -14.37 6.75
N ALA A 53 -1.95 -15.06 7.55
CA ALA A 53 -3.23 -15.59 7.09
C ALA A 53 -4.23 -14.48 6.75
N GLN A 54 -4.21 -13.34 7.46
CA GLN A 54 -5.06 -12.18 7.15
C GLN A 54 -4.78 -11.68 5.72
N TYR A 55 -3.51 -11.47 5.38
CA TYR A 55 -3.11 -11.04 4.03
C TYR A 55 -3.61 -12.01 2.94
N ARG A 56 -3.49 -13.32 3.20
CA ARG A 56 -3.94 -14.35 2.25
C ARG A 56 -5.45 -14.30 2.02
N VAL A 57 -6.24 -14.13 3.09
CA VAL A 57 -7.70 -13.99 2.97
C VAL A 57 -8.06 -12.70 2.25
N ASP A 58 -7.49 -11.56 2.66
CA ASP A 58 -7.77 -10.26 2.07
C ASP A 58 -7.48 -10.25 0.56
N ARG A 59 -6.39 -10.91 0.12
CA ARG A 59 -6.07 -11.07 -1.30
C ARG A 59 -7.17 -11.80 -2.08
N GLU A 60 -7.72 -12.89 -1.53
CA GLU A 60 -8.81 -13.62 -2.20
C GLU A 60 -10.12 -12.83 -2.15
N LEU A 61 -10.39 -12.11 -1.05
CA LEU A 61 -11.56 -11.23 -0.95
C LEU A 61 -11.49 -10.05 -1.92
N ASP A 62 -10.31 -9.47 -2.15
CA ASP A 62 -10.08 -8.43 -3.16
C ASP A 62 -10.36 -8.98 -4.57
N ARG A 63 -9.91 -10.20 -4.86
CA ARG A 63 -10.21 -10.89 -6.12
C ARG A 63 -11.71 -11.10 -6.31
N LEU A 64 -12.42 -11.51 -5.27
CA LEU A 64 -13.86 -11.73 -5.30
C LEU A 64 -14.62 -10.40 -5.40
N TYR A 65 -14.16 -9.35 -4.74
CA TYR A 65 -14.70 -8.01 -4.87
C TYR A 65 -14.57 -7.51 -6.31
N PHE A 66 -13.42 -7.69 -6.95
CA PHE A 66 -13.26 -7.34 -8.37
C PHE A 66 -14.27 -8.06 -9.27
N LEU A 67 -14.55 -9.33 -9.01
CA LEU A 67 -15.48 -10.14 -9.83
C LEU A 67 -16.96 -9.84 -9.58
N THR A 68 -17.32 -9.53 -8.34
CA THR A 68 -18.72 -9.47 -7.89
C THR A 68 -19.20 -8.08 -7.51
N ASN A 69 -18.27 -7.12 -7.38
CA ASN A 69 -18.49 -5.80 -6.78
C ASN A 69 -19.08 -5.85 -5.34
N CYS A 70 -19.05 -7.02 -4.69
CA CYS A 70 -19.46 -7.19 -3.31
C CYS A 70 -18.23 -7.05 -2.40
N ARG A 71 -18.21 -6.02 -1.55
CA ARG A 71 -17.07 -5.76 -0.67
C ARG A 71 -17.24 -6.45 0.67
N ILE A 72 -16.37 -7.42 0.91
CA ILE A 72 -16.34 -8.25 2.12
C ILE A 72 -15.04 -7.96 2.85
N ARG A 73 -15.11 -7.84 4.17
CA ARG A 73 -13.96 -7.74 5.07
C ARG A 73 -13.85 -9.03 5.88
N ALA A 74 -12.66 -9.60 5.96
CA ALA A 74 -12.37 -10.67 6.91
C ALA A 74 -11.86 -10.09 8.23
N GLU A 75 -12.48 -10.46 9.33
CA GLU A 75 -12.05 -10.10 10.68
C GLU A 75 -11.59 -11.36 11.41
N MET A 76 -10.30 -11.42 11.76
CA MET A 76 -9.74 -12.56 12.47
C MET A 76 -10.41 -12.74 13.83
N CYS A 77 -10.94 -13.94 14.09
CA CYS A 77 -11.51 -14.32 15.38
C CYS A 77 -10.37 -14.61 16.37
N ARG A 78 -9.90 -13.57 17.07
CA ARG A 78 -8.84 -13.69 18.07
C ARG A 78 -9.40 -14.21 19.39
N ARG A 79 -8.73 -15.19 19.97
CA ARG A 79 -8.88 -15.63 21.35
C ARG A 79 -8.07 -14.74 22.30
N THR A 80 -6.96 -14.21 21.82
CA THR A 80 -6.12 -13.26 22.57
C THR A 80 -6.49 -11.83 22.21
N VAL A 81 -7.01 -11.08 23.19
CA VAL A 81 -7.34 -9.66 23.00
C VAL A 81 -6.08 -8.84 23.25
N THR A 82 -5.47 -8.31 22.19
CA THR A 82 -4.46 -7.26 22.30
C THR A 82 -5.13 -5.90 22.13
N ALA A 83 -5.19 -5.12 23.20
CA ALA A 83 -5.65 -3.73 23.13
C ALA A 83 -4.49 -2.85 22.66
N SER A 84 -4.68 -2.12 21.56
CA SER A 84 -3.75 -1.12 21.07
C SER A 84 -4.45 0.23 20.99
N PHE A 85 -3.81 1.27 21.52
CA PHE A 85 -4.29 2.64 21.41
C PHE A 85 -3.57 3.35 20.25
N THR A 86 -4.34 3.88 19.30
CA THR A 86 -3.82 4.67 18.19
C THR A 86 -4.39 6.09 18.30
N ALA A 87 -3.55 7.06 18.65
CA ALA A 87 -3.90 8.48 18.56
C ALA A 87 -3.54 9.03 17.17
N ARG A 88 -4.48 9.74 16.55
CA ARG A 88 -4.25 10.50 15.31
C ARG A 88 -4.46 11.97 15.60
N TYR A 89 -3.48 12.79 15.26
CA TYR A 89 -3.53 14.24 15.44
C TYR A 89 -3.65 14.91 14.08
N SER A 90 -4.62 15.82 13.94
CA SER A 90 -4.68 16.74 12.81
C SER A 90 -4.03 18.05 13.22
N ILE A 91 -2.86 18.34 12.66
CA ILE A 91 -2.17 19.61 12.89
C ILE A 91 -2.63 20.58 11.81
N CYS A 92 -3.51 21.50 12.18
CA CYS A 92 -3.95 22.59 11.31
C CYS A 92 -3.00 23.78 11.49
N TYR A 93 -2.36 24.22 10.42
CA TYR A 93 -1.56 25.44 10.42
C TYR A 93 -2.47 26.66 10.20
N ALA A 94 -2.08 27.80 10.78
CA ALA A 94 -2.72 29.07 10.45
C ALA A 94 -2.48 29.40 8.96
N LEU A 95 -3.46 30.03 8.32
CA LEU A 95 -3.26 30.56 6.97
C LEU A 95 -2.16 31.64 6.99
N PRO A 96 -1.20 31.61 6.06
CA PRO A 96 -0.19 32.66 5.95
C PRO A 96 -0.86 34.02 5.73
N LYS A 97 -0.38 35.07 6.41
CA LYS A 97 -0.88 36.44 6.20
C LYS A 97 -0.62 36.96 4.78
N THR A 98 0.30 36.32 4.07
CA THR A 98 0.71 36.62 2.70
C THR A 98 0.01 35.74 1.66
N ILE A 99 -1.07 35.02 2.04
CA ILE A 99 -1.78 34.18 1.09
C ILE A 99 -2.45 35.03 0.01
N GLU A 100 -2.19 34.70 -1.25
CA GLU A 100 -2.77 35.36 -2.42
C GLU A 100 -3.51 34.35 -3.30
N PRO A 101 -4.42 34.79 -4.18
CA PRO A 101 -5.05 33.90 -5.16
C PRO A 101 -4.00 33.18 -6.00
N LEU A 102 -4.09 31.85 -6.04
CA LEU A 102 -3.15 31.00 -6.77
C LEU A 102 -3.38 31.09 -8.29
N ALA A 103 -2.29 31.22 -9.06
CA ALA A 103 -2.31 31.07 -10.51
C ALA A 103 -2.38 29.57 -10.88
N TRP A 104 -3.55 29.10 -11.29
CA TRP A 104 -3.78 27.69 -11.57
C TRP A 104 -3.10 27.22 -12.87
N SER A 105 -2.38 26.11 -12.79
CA SER A 105 -2.03 25.27 -13.94
C SER A 105 -2.77 23.92 -13.88
N TYR A 106 -2.83 23.22 -15.01
CA TYR A 106 -3.44 21.89 -15.08
C TYR A 106 -2.70 20.88 -14.18
N GLU A 107 -1.37 20.95 -14.16
CA GLU A 107 -0.50 20.11 -13.35
C GLU A 107 -0.73 20.38 -11.87
N LEU A 108 -0.74 21.65 -11.45
CA LEU A 108 -0.86 22.04 -10.05
C LEU A 108 -2.21 21.59 -9.44
N ALA A 109 -3.31 21.74 -10.20
CA ALA A 109 -4.61 21.24 -9.77
C ALA A 109 -4.59 19.71 -9.53
N LEU A 110 -3.96 18.96 -10.43
CA LEU A 110 -3.83 17.50 -10.30
C LEU A 110 -2.89 17.12 -9.15
N GLN A 111 -1.76 17.82 -8.99
CA GLN A 111 -0.80 17.59 -7.91
C GLN A 111 -1.44 17.79 -6.52
N LEU A 112 -2.20 18.87 -6.33
CA LEU A 112 -2.94 19.12 -5.09
C LEU A 112 -4.02 18.07 -4.85
N ARG A 113 -4.69 17.59 -5.91
CA ARG A 113 -5.68 16.50 -5.79
C ARG A 113 -5.02 15.19 -5.39
N LEU A 114 -3.90 14.82 -5.99
CA LEU A 114 -3.12 13.63 -5.64
C LEU A 114 -2.62 13.71 -4.19
N TRP A 115 -2.12 14.87 -3.77
CA TRP A 115 -1.70 15.13 -2.39
C TRP A 115 -2.83 14.85 -1.39
N ALA A 116 -4.01 15.41 -1.63
CA ALA A 116 -5.17 15.22 -0.78
C ALA A 116 -5.63 13.75 -0.66
N ILE A 117 -5.38 12.94 -1.69
CA ILE A 117 -5.73 11.50 -1.68
C ILE A 117 -4.60 10.65 -1.06
N ALA A 118 -3.35 11.05 -1.23
CA ALA A 118 -2.17 10.27 -0.82
C ALA A 118 -1.85 10.41 0.67
N VAL A 119 -1.83 11.64 1.20
CA VAL A 119 -1.42 11.93 2.59
C VAL A 119 -2.20 11.12 3.64
N PRO A 120 -3.55 11.00 3.57
CA PRO A 120 -4.31 10.26 4.58
C PRO A 120 -4.23 8.73 4.42
N ARG A 121 -3.51 8.19 3.43
CA ARG A 121 -3.41 6.74 3.23
C ARG A 121 -2.51 6.10 4.29
N ASP A 122 -3.03 5.04 4.89
CA ASP A 122 -2.28 4.19 5.82
C ASP A 122 -1.39 3.18 5.07
N ASP A 123 -1.76 2.74 3.85
CA ASP A 123 -0.91 1.84 3.04
C ASP A 123 0.28 2.63 2.46
N PRO A 124 1.53 2.34 2.90
CA PRO A 124 2.72 3.09 2.51
C PRO A 124 3.06 2.91 1.02
N PHE A 125 2.73 1.77 0.42
CA PHE A 125 3.06 1.50 -0.98
C PHE A 125 2.14 2.26 -1.92
N VAL A 126 0.83 2.25 -1.63
CA VAL A 126 -0.14 3.10 -2.36
C VAL A 126 0.22 4.58 -2.20
N LYS A 127 0.63 4.98 -0.99
CA LYS A 127 1.11 6.34 -0.73
C LYS A 127 2.34 6.68 -1.60
N ILE A 128 3.35 5.81 -1.68
CA ILE A 128 4.53 6.01 -2.57
C ILE A 128 4.09 6.18 -4.03
N LEU A 129 3.20 5.34 -4.53
CA LEU A 129 2.71 5.40 -5.92
C LEU A 129 2.06 6.75 -6.23
N LEU A 130 1.15 7.21 -5.37
CA LEU A 130 0.42 8.47 -5.55
C LEU A 130 1.32 9.70 -5.37
N LEU A 131 2.22 9.69 -4.39
CA LEU A 131 3.14 10.80 -4.15
C LEU A 131 4.18 10.93 -5.27
N PHE A 132 4.64 9.81 -5.85
CA PHE A 132 5.55 9.88 -6.99
C PHE A 132 4.91 10.55 -8.20
N GLN A 133 3.61 10.33 -8.44
CA GLN A 133 2.89 11.01 -9.53
C GLN A 133 2.95 12.54 -9.40
N ILE A 134 2.96 13.09 -8.18
CA ILE A 134 3.14 14.54 -7.95
C ILE A 134 4.51 15.00 -8.47
N ILE A 135 5.56 14.23 -8.16
CA ILE A 135 6.94 14.52 -8.59
C ILE A 135 7.06 14.39 -10.11
N GLU A 136 6.50 13.32 -10.69
CA GLU A 136 6.51 13.06 -12.13
C GLU A 136 5.82 14.14 -12.95
N LEU A 137 4.74 14.74 -12.44
CA LEU A 137 4.07 15.87 -13.11
C LEU A 137 4.95 17.12 -13.25
N SER A 138 5.89 17.34 -12.32
CA SER A 138 6.86 18.44 -12.42
C SER A 138 8.13 18.07 -13.18
N TYR A 139 8.40 16.77 -13.36
CA TYR A 139 9.64 16.24 -13.93
C TYR A 139 9.33 15.05 -14.87
N PRO A 140 8.63 15.26 -15.98
CA PRO A 140 8.12 14.17 -16.80
C PRO A 140 9.21 13.50 -17.66
N SER A 141 10.38 14.11 -17.81
CA SER A 141 11.43 13.59 -18.69
C SER A 141 12.27 12.55 -17.98
N LYS A 142 12.68 11.51 -18.72
CA LYS A 142 13.65 10.53 -18.21
C LYS A 142 14.96 11.18 -17.75
N ASN A 143 15.35 12.30 -18.37
CA ASN A 143 16.57 13.02 -18.05
C ASN A 143 16.50 13.77 -16.71
N ASP A 144 15.31 13.96 -16.14
CA ASP A 144 15.15 14.60 -14.83
C ASP A 144 15.56 13.70 -13.66
N TYR A 145 15.82 12.42 -13.97
CA TYR A 145 16.19 11.35 -13.05
C TYR A 145 17.57 10.81 -13.42
N PRO A 146 18.66 11.35 -12.83
CA PRO A 146 20.01 10.84 -13.04
C PRO A 146 20.09 9.32 -12.80
N LEU A 147 20.87 8.61 -13.62
CA LEU A 147 21.11 7.18 -13.47
C LEU A 147 21.79 6.88 -12.14
N TYR A 148 21.35 5.83 -11.47
CA TYR A 148 21.96 5.38 -10.22
C TYR A 148 22.96 4.25 -10.49
N VAL A 149 24.25 4.53 -10.30
CA VAL A 149 25.34 3.63 -10.72
C VAL A 149 26.18 3.08 -9.56
N ASP A 150 26.17 3.74 -8.42
CA ASP A 150 27.00 3.43 -7.27
C ASP A 150 26.13 3.11 -6.04
N HIS A 151 26.11 1.85 -5.63
CA HIS A 151 25.32 1.37 -4.49
C HIS A 151 25.88 1.78 -3.13
N THR A 152 27.06 2.41 -3.07
CA THR A 152 27.68 2.84 -1.81
C THR A 152 27.29 4.25 -1.40
N THR A 153 26.66 5.00 -2.31
CA THR A 153 26.23 6.38 -2.08
C THR A 153 24.71 6.52 -2.22
N PRO A 154 24.07 7.45 -1.48
CA PRO A 154 22.65 7.70 -1.66
C PRO A 154 22.33 8.19 -3.08
N PRO A 155 21.25 7.69 -3.73
CA PRO A 155 20.79 8.21 -5.01
C PRO A 155 20.35 9.67 -4.92
N HIS A 156 20.29 10.35 -6.07
CA HIS A 156 19.63 11.65 -6.17
C HIS A 156 18.16 11.53 -5.70
N PRO A 157 17.59 12.48 -4.93
CA PRO A 157 16.29 12.29 -4.30
C PRO A 157 15.14 11.95 -5.26
N ARG A 158 15.07 12.63 -6.41
CA ARG A 158 14.06 12.30 -7.45
C ARG A 158 14.27 10.90 -8.03
N THR A 159 15.52 10.50 -8.22
CA THR A 159 15.88 9.15 -8.70
C THR A 159 15.47 8.11 -7.66
N GLU A 160 15.72 8.36 -6.38
CA GLU A 160 15.29 7.48 -5.28
C GLU A 160 13.77 7.29 -5.30
N CYS A 161 12.98 8.37 -5.40
CA CYS A 161 11.52 8.29 -5.48
C CYS A 161 11.04 7.47 -6.69
N LYS A 162 11.70 7.61 -7.85
CA LYS A 162 11.41 6.82 -9.06
C LYS A 162 11.71 5.34 -8.87
N LEU A 163 12.88 5.02 -8.27
CA LEU A 163 13.28 3.65 -7.98
C LEU A 163 12.33 3.00 -6.97
N LEU A 164 11.96 3.72 -5.90
CA LEU A 164 10.97 3.28 -4.92
C LEU A 164 9.62 2.99 -5.58
N ARG A 165 9.09 3.91 -6.39
CA ARG A 165 7.86 3.69 -7.17
C ARG A 165 7.97 2.44 -8.01
N HIS A 166 9.11 2.22 -8.66
CA HIS A 166 9.28 1.06 -9.53
C HIS A 166 9.33 -0.26 -8.72
N LEU A 167 10.00 -0.28 -7.57
CA LEU A 167 10.00 -1.44 -6.69
C LEU A 167 8.59 -1.79 -6.17
N VAL A 168 7.79 -0.80 -5.78
CA VAL A 168 6.44 -1.05 -5.22
C VAL A 168 5.37 -1.30 -6.28
N ALA A 169 5.58 -0.87 -7.53
CA ALA A 169 4.61 -1.00 -8.62
C ALA A 169 4.66 -2.36 -9.34
N HIS A 170 5.75 -3.11 -9.20
CA HIS A 170 6.05 -4.28 -10.00
C HIS A 170 6.31 -5.52 -9.12
N SER A 171 6.35 -6.69 -9.76
CA SER A 171 6.64 -7.98 -9.12
C SER A 171 7.64 -8.76 -9.97
N GLY A 172 8.33 -9.73 -9.37
CA GLY A 172 9.35 -10.55 -10.05
C GLY A 172 10.76 -9.97 -9.93
N ASP A 173 11.63 -10.31 -10.87
CA ASP A 173 13.05 -9.94 -10.82
C ASP A 173 13.30 -8.48 -11.19
N VAL A 174 14.35 -7.90 -10.61
CA VAL A 174 14.82 -6.57 -10.99
C VAL A 174 15.57 -6.64 -12.33
N GLY A 175 14.99 -6.03 -13.37
CA GLY A 175 15.56 -6.04 -14.72
C GLY A 175 16.75 -5.09 -14.91
N SER A 176 16.71 -3.88 -14.35
CA SER A 176 17.67 -2.82 -14.66
C SER A 176 18.79 -2.67 -13.62
N THR A 177 19.98 -2.27 -14.07
CA THR A 177 21.19 -2.16 -13.25
C THR A 177 21.03 -1.13 -12.11
N ASP A 178 20.33 -0.03 -12.37
CA ASP A 178 20.06 1.03 -11.39
C ASP A 178 19.23 0.51 -10.21
N LEU A 179 18.19 -0.28 -10.46
CA LEU A 179 17.41 -0.92 -9.40
C LEU A 179 18.20 -1.99 -8.67
N LYS A 180 19.07 -2.76 -9.35
CA LYS A 180 19.94 -3.75 -8.67
C LYS A 180 20.90 -3.07 -7.70
N ASN A 181 21.50 -1.96 -8.13
CA ASN A 181 22.33 -1.12 -7.28
C ASN A 181 21.51 -0.57 -6.11
N TYR A 182 20.27 -0.15 -6.34
CA TYR A 182 19.41 0.38 -5.30
C TYR A 182 18.95 -0.67 -4.28
N CYS A 183 18.60 -1.88 -4.72
CA CYS A 183 18.36 -3.00 -3.80
C CYS A 183 19.61 -3.28 -2.95
N SER A 184 20.80 -3.25 -3.56
CA SER A 184 22.06 -3.44 -2.83
C SER A 184 22.30 -2.35 -1.78
N TYR A 185 22.03 -1.07 -2.13
CA TYR A 185 22.10 0.06 -1.20
C TYR A 185 21.11 -0.09 -0.03
N LEU A 186 19.91 -0.62 -0.29
CA LEU A 186 18.90 -0.90 0.73
C LEU A 186 19.16 -2.20 1.51
N ALA A 187 20.22 -2.94 1.20
CA ALA A 187 20.49 -4.29 1.72
C ALA A 187 19.33 -5.28 1.47
N LEU A 188 18.64 -5.14 0.34
CA LEU A 188 17.56 -6.00 -0.10
C LEU A 188 18.00 -6.92 -1.25
N PRO A 189 17.36 -8.10 -1.41
CA PRO A 189 17.56 -8.91 -2.60
C PRO A 189 17.14 -8.14 -3.86
N ALA A 190 17.73 -8.50 -5.00
CA ALA A 190 17.44 -7.89 -6.32
C ALA A 190 16.09 -8.38 -6.91
N LEU A 191 15.03 -8.27 -6.11
CA LEU A 191 13.66 -8.60 -6.45
C LEU A 191 12.82 -7.31 -6.41
N MET A 192 11.71 -7.28 -7.14
CA MET A 192 10.68 -6.27 -6.91
C MET A 192 9.98 -6.55 -5.57
N LEU A 193 9.04 -5.70 -5.15
CA LEU A 193 8.36 -5.83 -3.86
C LEU A 193 7.84 -7.26 -3.62
N ASP A 194 8.44 -7.92 -2.64
CA ASP A 194 7.92 -9.15 -2.04
C ASP A 194 7.13 -8.79 -0.78
N ARG A 195 5.80 -8.83 -0.88
CA ARG A 195 4.91 -8.57 0.27
C ARG A 195 4.93 -9.67 1.33
N THR A 196 5.55 -10.82 1.04
CA THR A 196 5.66 -11.95 1.98
C THR A 196 6.92 -11.88 2.84
N ASP A 197 7.90 -11.05 2.48
CA ASP A 197 9.10 -10.78 3.28
C ASP A 197 8.88 -9.57 4.21
N PRO A 198 8.78 -9.77 5.54
CA PRO A 198 8.55 -8.68 6.50
C PRO A 198 9.69 -7.65 6.53
N HIS A 199 10.93 -8.07 6.28
CA HIS A 199 12.07 -7.16 6.24
C HIS A 199 11.98 -6.23 5.03
N TYR A 200 11.67 -6.80 3.86
CA TYR A 200 11.44 -6.06 2.64
C TYR A 200 10.34 -5.01 2.81
N VAL A 201 9.20 -5.45 3.36
CA VAL A 201 8.05 -4.58 3.65
C VAL A 201 8.42 -3.45 4.61
N ALA A 202 9.17 -3.74 5.68
CA ALA A 202 9.58 -2.73 6.66
C ALA A 202 10.52 -1.67 6.04
N VAL A 203 11.53 -2.09 5.27
CA VAL A 203 12.48 -1.17 4.62
C VAL A 203 11.75 -0.21 3.69
N LEU A 204 10.86 -0.71 2.83
CA LEU A 204 10.12 0.13 1.90
C LEU A 204 9.04 0.98 2.57
N THR A 205 8.40 0.49 3.63
CA THR A 205 7.43 1.26 4.42
C THR A 205 8.07 2.52 5.00
N ASN A 206 9.28 2.39 5.53
CA ASN A 206 10.03 3.51 6.09
C ASN A 206 10.42 4.58 5.06
N LYS A 207 10.38 4.25 3.76
CA LYS A 207 10.69 5.17 2.66
C LYS A 207 9.50 6.00 2.21
N ALA A 208 8.27 5.69 2.64
CA ALA A 208 7.08 6.46 2.27
C ALA A 208 7.17 7.93 2.74
N SER A 209 7.71 8.17 3.94
CA SER A 209 7.92 9.52 4.48
C SER A 209 8.91 10.35 3.66
N PHE A 210 9.94 9.71 3.10
CA PHE A 210 10.90 10.34 2.21
C PHE A 210 10.22 10.83 0.93
N VAL A 211 9.42 9.99 0.28
CA VAL A 211 8.68 10.38 -0.94
C VAL A 211 7.67 11.50 -0.63
N GLU A 212 7.04 11.48 0.55
CA GLU A 212 6.13 12.53 1.00
C GLU A 212 6.84 13.88 1.16
N LEU A 213 8.05 13.87 1.73
CA LEU A 213 8.87 15.08 1.87
C LEU A 213 9.26 15.66 0.51
N GLU A 214 9.69 14.82 -0.43
CA GLU A 214 10.06 15.27 -1.78
C GLU A 214 8.85 15.80 -2.56
N ALA A 215 7.71 15.11 -2.51
CA ALA A 215 6.48 15.59 -3.14
C ALA A 215 6.01 16.94 -2.54
N ARG A 216 6.18 17.13 -1.23
CA ARG A 216 5.89 18.41 -0.56
C ARG A 216 6.77 19.52 -1.07
N LYS A 217 8.08 19.28 -1.26
CA LYS A 217 9.02 20.28 -1.80
C LYS A 217 8.62 20.69 -3.22
N VAL A 218 8.24 19.72 -4.06
CA VAL A 218 7.75 19.99 -5.42
C VAL A 218 6.52 20.90 -5.39
N LEU A 219 5.50 20.55 -4.59
CA LEU A 219 4.31 21.36 -4.42
C LEU A 219 4.62 22.75 -3.87
N ALA A 220 5.47 22.85 -2.85
CA ALA A 220 5.84 24.13 -2.25
C ALA A 220 6.60 25.06 -3.21
N SER A 221 7.28 24.52 -4.23
CA SER A 221 7.90 25.34 -5.27
C SER A 221 6.92 25.85 -6.33
N ALA A 222 5.70 25.31 -6.36
CA ALA A 222 4.64 25.66 -7.30
C ALA A 222 3.51 26.49 -6.66
N LEU A 223 3.58 26.73 -5.34
CA LEU A 223 2.65 27.52 -4.52
C LEU A 223 3.31 28.83 -4.08
#